data_AF-A0A7W1GUV8-F1
#
_entry.id   AF-A0A7W1GUV8-F1
#
_cell.length_a   1.000
_cell.length_b   1.000
_cell.length_c   1.000
_cell.angle_alpha   90.00
_cell.angle_beta   90.00
_cell.angle_gamma   90.00
#
_symmetry.space_group_name_H-M   'P 1'
#
loop_
_entity.id
_entity.type
_entity.pdbx_description
1 polymer ?
#
loop_
_entity_poly.entity_id
_entity_poly.type
_entity_poly.pdbx_seq_one_letter_code
_entity_poly.pdbx_strand_id
1 'polypeptide(L)'
;MNKKQLGQELIAQLNLGFDIVKISRWAHKINFENIKNIDSSMHVILQTLFSMEDDLQFEYTENELRMIANNLINNDENPFRKIAEKKSKEVN
;
A
#
# COMPACT_ATOMS: atom_id res chain seq x y z
N MET A 1 12.86 -4.59 -6.85
CA MET A 1 12.43 -3.92 -5.59
C MET A 1 11.91 -4.99 -4.63
N ASN A 2 12.17 -4.87 -3.32
CA ASN A 2 11.60 -5.78 -2.30
C ASN A 2 10.60 -5.06 -1.37
N LYS A 3 9.90 -5.81 -0.51
CA LYS A 3 8.88 -5.26 0.42
C LYS A 3 9.43 -4.15 1.32
N LYS A 4 10.64 -4.33 1.86
CA LYS A 4 11.27 -3.34 2.73
C LYS A 4 11.55 -2.02 2.01
N GLN A 5 12.08 -2.08 0.78
CA GLN A 5 12.28 -0.90 -0.06
C GLN A 5 10.95 -0.21 -0.36
N LEU A 6 9.92 -0.97 -0.74
CA LEU A 6 8.59 -0.42 -1.01
C LEU A 6 8.01 0.30 0.22
N GLY A 7 8.13 -0.28 1.41
CA GLY A 7 7.65 0.34 2.65
C GLY A 7 8.39 1.64 2.97
N GLN A 8 9.71 1.70 2.74
CA GLN A 8 10.49 2.93 2.91
C GLN A 8 10.08 4.02 1.91
N GLU A 9 9.88 3.66 0.65
CA GLU A 9 9.43 4.60 -0.38
C GLU A 9 7.99 5.08 -0.13
N LEU A 10 7.11 4.22 0.37
CA LEU A 10 5.75 4.60 0.77
C LEU A 10 5.77 5.63 1.90
N ILE A 11 6.60 5.45 2.94
CA ILE A 11 6.81 6.47 3.98
C ILE A 11 7.31 7.78 3.37
N ALA A 12 8.25 7.71 2.42
CA ALA A 12 8.74 8.91 1.75
C ALA A 12 7.63 9.65 0.99
N GLN A 13 6.77 8.93 0.25
CA GLN A 13 5.61 9.54 -0.41
C GLN A 13 4.65 10.19 0.58
N LEU A 14 4.34 9.51 1.69
CA LEU A 14 3.44 10.03 2.73
C LEU A 14 4.02 11.31 3.39
N ASN A 15 5.34 11.40 3.53
CA ASN A 15 6.01 12.58 4.07
C ASN A 15 6.03 13.78 3.11
N LEU A 16 5.79 13.57 1.80
CA LEU A 16 5.61 14.66 0.82
C LEU A 16 4.19 15.28 0.90
N GLY A 17 3.29 14.66 1.68
CA GLY A 17 1.90 15.06 1.83
C GLY A 17 0.97 13.90 1.51
N PHE A 18 0.01 13.64 2.41
CA PHE A 18 -0.99 12.59 2.21
C PHE A 18 -1.99 12.96 1.12
N ASP A 19 -2.05 12.12 0.09
CA ASP A 19 -2.96 12.24 -1.05
C ASP A 19 -3.10 10.86 -1.68
N ILE A 20 -4.28 10.24 -1.53
CA ILE A 20 -4.57 8.88 -1.99
C ILE A 20 -4.33 8.74 -3.50
N VAL A 21 -4.72 9.75 -4.28
CA VAL A 21 -4.59 9.72 -5.74
C VAL A 21 -3.11 9.75 -6.14
N LYS A 22 -2.29 10.58 -5.48
CA LYS A 22 -0.84 10.59 -5.74
C LYS A 22 -0.18 9.27 -5.38
N ILE A 23 -0.56 8.68 -4.25
CA ILE A 23 -0.01 7.40 -3.79
C ILE A 23 -0.42 6.27 -4.73
N SER A 24 -1.69 6.23 -5.16
CA SER A 24 -2.19 5.25 -6.11
C SER A 24 -1.38 5.30 -7.42
N ARG A 25 -1.25 6.49 -8.01
CA ARG A 25 -0.49 6.68 -9.27
C ARG A 25 0.98 6.34 -9.13
N TRP A 26 1.59 6.66 -7.98
CA TRP A 26 2.95 6.27 -7.67
C TRP A 26 3.11 4.74 -7.63
N ALA A 27 2.20 4.02 -6.96
CA ALA A 27 2.21 2.57 -6.90
C ALA A 27 2.02 1.93 -8.28
N HIS A 28 1.12 2.50 -9.10
CA HIS A 28 0.91 2.04 -10.48
C HIS A 28 2.19 2.18 -11.31
N LYS A 29 2.87 3.32 -11.21
CA LYS A 29 4.15 3.57 -11.90
C LYS A 29 5.21 2.54 -11.49
N ILE A 30 5.40 2.30 -10.19
CA ILE A 30 6.35 1.29 -9.71
C ILE A 30 6.01 -0.09 -10.26
N ASN A 31 4.74 -0.48 -10.21
CA ASN A 31 4.28 -1.77 -10.70
C ASN A 31 4.58 -1.93 -12.19
N PHE A 32 4.25 -0.93 -13.01
CA PHE A 32 4.50 -0.95 -14.45
C PHE A 32 5.99 -1.01 -14.78
N GLU A 33 6.81 -0.18 -14.12
CA GLU A 33 8.27 -0.12 -14.35
C GLU A 33 8.99 -1.40 -13.90
N ASN A 34 8.43 -2.13 -12.94
CA ASN A 34 9.07 -3.30 -12.34
C ASN A 34 8.36 -4.64 -12.62
N ILE A 35 7.33 -4.67 -13.47
CA ILE A 35 6.45 -5.85 -13.64
C ILE A 35 7.18 -7.16 -13.98
N LYS A 36 8.33 -7.08 -14.66
CA LYS A 36 9.16 -8.25 -15.01
C LYS A 36 10.10 -8.71 -13.88
N ASN A 37 10.26 -7.89 -12.83
CA ASN A 37 11.30 -8.01 -11.80
C ASN A 37 10.74 -8.08 -10.38
N ILE A 38 9.42 -8.14 -10.22
CA ILE A 38 8.75 -8.31 -8.92
C ILE A 38 8.05 -9.67 -8.87
N ASP A 39 7.98 -10.25 -7.68
CA ASP A 39 7.20 -11.46 -7.46
C ASP A 39 5.69 -11.17 -7.37
N SER A 40 4.88 -12.22 -7.42
CA SER A 40 3.42 -12.12 -7.35
C SER A 40 2.93 -11.45 -6.07
N SER A 41 3.63 -11.60 -4.94
CA SER A 41 3.22 -10.99 -3.67
C SER A 41 3.40 -9.47 -3.72
N MET A 42 4.51 -9.00 -4.29
CA MET A 42 4.78 -7.58 -4.53
C MET A 42 3.79 -6.98 -5.54
N HIS A 43 3.46 -7.73 -6.60
CA HIS A 43 2.46 -7.31 -7.57
C HIS A 43 1.09 -7.11 -6.91
N VAL A 44 0.63 -8.04 -6.07
CA VAL A 44 -0.63 -7.91 -5.32
C VAL A 44 -0.61 -6.68 -4.41
N ILE A 45 0.48 -6.45 -3.68
CA ILE A 45 0.60 -5.28 -2.80
C ILE A 45 0.48 -3.97 -3.59
N LEU A 46 1.22 -3.85 -4.70
CA LEU A 46 1.18 -2.67 -5.54
C LEU A 46 -0.19 -2.48 -6.21
N GLN A 47 -0.82 -3.57 -6.62
CA GLN A 47 -2.19 -3.56 -7.15
C GLN A 47 -3.19 -3.03 -6.14
N THR A 48 -3.16 -3.51 -4.90
CA THR A 48 -4.00 -2.96 -3.84
C THR A 48 -3.78 -1.46 -3.65
N LEU A 49 -2.51 -1.01 -3.64
CA LEU A 49 -2.19 0.41 -3.47
C LEU A 49 -2.66 1.28 -4.64
N PHE A 50 -2.51 0.83 -5.89
CA PHE A 50 -2.97 1.65 -7.01
C PHE A 50 -4.48 1.59 -7.24
N SER A 51 -5.16 0.52 -6.84
CA SER A 51 -6.63 0.46 -6.88
C SER A 51 -7.31 1.32 -5.82
N MET A 52 -6.56 1.96 -4.90
CA MET A 52 -7.14 2.84 -3.87
C MET A 52 -7.87 4.07 -4.44
N GLU A 53 -7.58 4.49 -5.67
CA GLU A 53 -8.32 5.61 -6.31
C GLU A 53 -9.67 5.18 -6.89
N ASP A 54 -9.87 3.88 -7.14
CA ASP A 54 -11.07 3.33 -7.76
C ASP A 54 -12.11 2.87 -6.74
N ASP A 55 -11.69 2.52 -5.52
CA ASP A 55 -12.56 1.94 -4.49
C ASP A 55 -13.02 2.98 -3.46
N LEU A 56 -14.15 3.62 -3.75
CA LEU A 56 -14.84 4.54 -2.83
C LEU A 56 -15.33 3.86 -1.53
N GLN A 57 -15.37 2.53 -1.45
CA GLN A 57 -15.85 1.82 -0.24
C GLN A 57 -14.74 1.58 0.79
N PHE A 58 -13.47 1.73 0.41
CA PHE A 58 -12.32 1.52 1.30
C PHE A 58 -11.34 2.70 1.23
N GLU A 59 -11.74 3.84 1.81
CA GLU A 59 -10.82 4.97 1.95
C GLU A 59 -9.77 4.65 3.04
N TYR A 60 -8.51 4.51 2.62
CA TYR A 60 -7.38 4.35 3.53
C TYR A 60 -6.98 5.71 4.11
N THR A 61 -6.92 5.81 5.42
CA THR A 61 -6.37 6.99 6.10
C THR A 61 -4.84 7.02 6.01
N GLU A 62 -4.23 8.19 6.22
CA GLU A 62 -2.76 8.32 6.28
C GLU A 62 -2.14 7.35 7.29
N ASN A 63 -2.75 7.23 8.48
CA ASN A 63 -2.27 6.34 9.54
C ASN A 63 -2.30 4.87 9.12
N GLU A 64 -3.33 4.44 8.38
CA GLU A 64 -3.43 3.09 7.85
C GLU A 64 -2.35 2.82 6.80
N LEU A 65 -2.08 3.77 5.91
CA LEU A 65 -0.98 3.64 4.95
C LEU A 65 0.39 3.62 5.64
N ARG A 66 0.58 4.40 6.71
CA ARG A 66 1.79 4.32 7.55
C ARG A 66 1.92 2.96 8.25
N MET A 67 0.80 2.35 8.69
CA MET A 67 0.81 0.99 9.23
C MET A 67 1.19 -0.05 8.17
N ILE A 68 0.65 0.05 6.96
CA ILE A 68 1.02 -0.82 5.82
C ILE A 68 2.51 -0.69 5.53
N ALA A 69 3.02 0.53 5.45
CA ALA A 69 4.43 0.79 5.18
C ALA A 69 5.34 0.16 6.24
N ASN A 70 4.98 0.27 7.53
CA ASN A 70 5.71 -0.36 8.62
C ASN A 70 5.63 -1.89 8.57
N ASN A 71 4.46 -2.47 8.23
CA ASN A 71 4.34 -3.92 8.05
C ASN A 71 5.22 -4.41 6.89
N LEU A 72 5.29 -3.65 5.78
CA LEU A 72 6.17 -3.93 4.65
C LEU A 72 7.66 -3.88 5.04
N ILE A 73 8.07 -2.87 5.81
CA ILE A 73 9.44 -2.74 6.33
C ILE A 73 9.83 -3.94 7.19
N ASN A 74 8.87 -4.46 7.96
CA ASN A 74 9.03 -5.63 8.82
C ASN A 74 8.83 -6.97 8.09
N ASN A 75 8.67 -6.95 6.76
CA ASN A 75 8.49 -8.12 5.91
C ASN A 75 7.25 -8.97 6.26
N ASP A 76 6.16 -8.33 6.70
CA ASP A 76 4.87 -9.00 6.94
C ASP A 76 4.38 -9.68 5.64
N GLU A 77 3.84 -10.89 5.77
CA GLU A 77 3.27 -11.64 4.65
C GLU A 77 2.02 -10.96 4.11
N ASN A 78 1.19 -10.39 5.00
CA ASN A 78 -0.02 -9.67 4.65
C ASN A 78 -0.06 -8.30 5.35
N PRO A 79 0.54 -7.27 4.75
CA PRO A 79 0.66 -5.95 5.36
C PRO A 79 -0.69 -5.23 5.54
N PHE A 80 -1.76 -5.70 4.90
CA PHE A 80 -3.11 -5.13 4.97
C PHE A 80 -4.00 -5.78 6.03
N ARG A 81 -3.62 -6.96 6.56
CA ARG A 81 -4.47 -7.79 7.43
C ARG A 81 -5.05 -7.01 8.61
N LYS A 82 -4.20 -6.24 9.32
CA LYS A 82 -4.63 -5.47 10.50
C LYS A 82 -5.68 -4.40 10.17
N ILE A 83 -5.62 -3.82 8.98
CA ILE A 83 -6.58 -2.79 8.54
C ILE A 83 -7.89 -3.44 8.11
N ALA A 84 -7.83 -4.55 7.38
CA ALA A 84 -9.00 -5.33 7.03
C ALA A 84 -9.75 -5.78 8.30
N GLU A 85 -9.05 -6.35 9.29
CA GLU A 85 -9.62 -6.74 10.58
C GLU A 85 -10.25 -5.55 11.34
N LYS A 86 -9.64 -4.37 11.28
CA LYS A 86 -10.17 -3.16 11.92
C LYS A 86 -11.47 -2.71 11.25
N LYS A 87 -11.47 -2.56 9.92
CA LYS A 87 -12.64 -2.12 9.15
C LYS A 87 -13.79 -3.13 9.22
N SER A 88 -13.53 -4.44 9.29
CA SER A 88 -14.58 -5.45 9.49
C SER A 88 -15.24 -5.39 10.89
N LYS A 89 -14.56 -4.86 11.91
CA LYS A 89 -15.12 -4.69 13.26
C LYS A 89 -15.95 -3.43 13.41
N GLU A 90 -15.67 -2.40 12.62
CA GLU A 90 -16.40 -1.12 12.63
C GLU A 90 -17.77 -1.20 11.93
N VAL A 91 -18.02 -2.28 11.17
CA VAL A 91 -19.28 -2.52 10.43
C VAL A 91 -20.27 -3.40 11.23
N ASN A 92 -19.92 -3.84 12.44
CA ASN A 92 -20.79 -4.63 13.34
C ASN A 92 -21.25 -3.84 14.57
#